data_AF-A0A357T2K5-F1
#
_entry.id   AF-A0A357T2K5-F1
#
_cell.length_a   1.000
_cell.length_b   1.000
_cell.length_c   1.000
_cell.angle_alpha   90.00
_cell.angle_beta   90.00
_cell.angle_gamma   90.00
#
_symmetry.space_group_name_H-M   'P 1'
#
loop_
_entity.id
_entity.type
_entity.pdbx_description
1 polymer ?
#
loop_
_entity_poly.entity_id
_entity_poly.type
_entity_poly.pdbx_seq_one_letter_code
_entity_poly.pdbx_strand_id
1 'polypeptide(L)' 'VRETALTRYDVYVADECFLTGTAAEVIPVVEVDGRKIATGAPGVYSKKLKEAFHQYAMENGTPIY' A
#
# COMPACT_ATOMS: atom_id res chain seq x y z
N VAL A 1 11.76 -7.68 4.48
CA VAL A 1 10.71 -8.03 3.50
C VAL A 1 10.65 -9.55 3.41
N ARG A 2 9.46 -10.14 3.40
CA ARG A 2 9.26 -11.59 3.25
C ARG A 2 8.16 -11.83 2.22
N GLU A 3 8.41 -12.75 1.29
CA GLU A 3 7.40 -13.22 0.35
C GLU A 3 6.89 -14.58 0.81
N THR A 4 5.56 -14.70 0.96
CA THR A 4 4.89 -15.91 1.42
C THR A 4 3.46 -15.90 0.91
N ALA A 5 2.84 -17.08 0.83
CA ALA A 5 1.40 -17.15 0.66
C ALA A 5 0.71 -16.49 1.87
N LEU A 6 -0.22 -15.59 1.59
CA LEU A 6 -1.10 -14.96 2.58
C LEU A 6 -2.50 -15.55 2.44
N THR A 7 -3.18 -15.69 3.56
CA THR A 7 -4.58 -16.06 3.65
C THR A 7 -5.44 -14.82 3.87
N ARG A 8 -6.77 -14.97 3.73
CA ARG A 8 -7.71 -13.89 4.08
C ARG A 8 -7.60 -13.47 5.54
N TYR A 9 -7.29 -14.41 6.43
CA TYR A 9 -7.13 -14.12 7.86
C TYR A 9 -6.01 -13.09 8.08
N ASP A 10 -4.87 -13.28 7.41
CA ASP A 10 -3.71 -12.37 7.52
C ASP A 10 -4.08 -10.93 7.13
N VAL A 11 -4.92 -10.76 6.10
CA VAL A 11 -5.42 -9.44 5.69
C VAL A 11 -6.37 -8.86 6.74
N TYR A 12 -7.31 -9.67 7.25
CA TYR A 12 -8.32 -9.19 8.21
C TYR A 12 -7.73 -8.79 9.57
N VAL A 13 -6.58 -9.35 9.97
CA VAL A 13 -5.90 -9.02 11.24
C VAL A 13 -4.67 -8.13 11.06
N ALA A 14 -4.41 -7.64 9.85
CA ALA A 14 -3.27 -6.77 9.59
C ALA A 14 -3.41 -5.41 10.31
N ASP A 15 -2.30 -4.86 10.77
CA ASP A 15 -2.24 -3.47 11.26
C ASP A 15 -2.42 -2.47 10.11
N GLU A 16 -1.90 -2.81 8.93
CA GLU A 16 -2.01 -2.04 7.69
C GLU A 16 -1.98 -2.97 6.48
N CYS A 17 -2.70 -2.61 5.41
CA CYS A 17 -2.52 -3.21 4.09
C CYS A 17 -2.64 -2.13 3.01
N PHE A 18 -2.01 -2.38 1.86
CA PHE A 18 -2.02 -1.45 0.73
C PHE A 18 -1.98 -2.21 -0.58
N LEU A 19 -2.44 -1.56 -1.64
CA LEU A 19 -2.36 -2.05 -3.01
C LEU A 19 -1.33 -1.24 -3.78
N THR A 20 -0.72 -1.90 -4.76
CA THR A 20 0.21 -1.25 -5.70
C THR A 20 -0.30 -1.39 -7.12
N GLY A 21 -0.21 -0.34 -7.93
CA GLY A 21 -0.52 -0.42 -9.36
C GLY A 21 0.00 0.79 -10.11
N THR A 22 0.24 0.68 -11.41
CA THR A 22 0.84 1.77 -12.20
C THR A 22 0.06 3.08 -12.13
N ALA A 23 -1.27 3.03 -12.25
CA ALA A 23 -2.12 4.22 -12.15
C ALA A 23 -2.47 4.60 -10.71
N ALA A 24 -2.47 3.61 -9.81
CA ALA A 24 -2.88 3.75 -8.42
C ALA A 24 -1.72 4.16 -7.49
N GLU A 25 -0.48 3.97 -7.95
CA GLU A 25 0.74 4.03 -7.14
C GLU A 25 0.65 3.10 -5.93
N VAL A 26 0.76 3.66 -4.71
CA VAL A 26 0.55 2.97 -3.43
C VAL A 26 -0.73 3.49 -2.79
N ILE A 27 -1.74 2.63 -2.67
CA ILE A 27 -3.04 2.97 -2.06
C ILE A 27 -3.21 2.23 -0.74
N PRO A 28 -3.30 2.94 0.41
CA PRO A 28 -3.68 2.35 1.68
C PRO A 28 -5.10 1.78 1.63
N VAL A 29 -5.29 0.56 2.09
CA VAL A 29 -6.59 -0.10 2.21
C VAL A 29 -7.01 -0.07 3.68
N VAL A 30 -8.19 0.51 3.94
CA VAL A 30 -8.73 0.70 5.30
C VAL A 30 -9.91 -0.22 5.60
N GLU A 31 -10.47 -0.87 4.58
CA GLU A 31 -11.60 -1.77 4.71
C GLU A 31 -11.54 -2.87 3.64
N VAL A 32 -11.79 -4.12 4.05
CA VAL A 32 -11.89 -5.30 3.16
C VAL A 32 -13.11 -6.12 3.57
N ASP A 33 -13.98 -6.46 2.62
CA ASP A 33 -15.20 -7.24 2.86
C ASP A 33 -16.10 -6.67 3.99
N GLY A 34 -16.22 -5.34 4.07
CA GLY A 34 -16.99 -4.65 5.13
C GLY A 34 -16.31 -4.63 6.49
N ARG A 35 -15.06 -5.09 6.60
CA ARG A 35 -14.27 -5.11 7.84
C ARG A 35 -13.20 -4.04 7.79
N LYS A 36 -13.20 -3.16 8.79
CA LYS A 36 -12.13 -2.17 8.95
C LYS A 36 -10.81 -2.88 9.28
N ILE A 37 -9.75 -2.45 8.60
CA ILE A 37 -8.38 -2.85 8.91
C ILE A 37 -7.88 -1.93 10.02
N ALA A 38 -7.46 -2.51 11.15
CA ALA A 38 -7.09 -1.80 12.36
C ALA A 38 -8.09 -0.69 12.75
N THR A 39 -7.69 0.58 12.66
CA THR A 39 -8.52 1.74 13.03
C THR A 39 -9.44 2.22 11.91
N GLY A 40 -9.35 1.65 10.71
CA GLY A 40 -10.04 2.13 9.51
C GLY A 40 -9.46 3.44 8.97
N ALA A 41 -8.22 3.78 9.33
CA ALA A 41 -7.49 4.93 8.82
C ALA A 41 -6.17 4.48 8.17
N PRO A 42 -5.65 5.22 7.17
CA PRO A 42 -4.36 4.90 6.57
C PRO A 42 -3.25 4.91 7.62
N GLY A 43 -2.55 3.79 7.76
CA GLY A 43 -1.47 3.66 8.73
C GLY A 43 -0.18 4.36 8.34
N VAL A 44 0.80 4.32 9.23
CA VAL A 44 2.02 5.14 9.13
C VAL A 44 2.95 4.62 8.04
N TYR A 45 3.05 3.30 7.85
CA TYR A 45 3.96 2.72 6.86
C TYR A 45 3.39 2.89 5.45
N SER A 46 2.08 2.72 5.29
CA SER A 46 1.39 2.92 4.01
C SER A 46 1.51 4.38 3.53
N LYS A 47 1.42 5.37 4.44
CA LYS A 47 1.67 6.79 4.12
C LYS A 47 3.11 7.05 3.70
N LYS A 48 4.08 6.55 4.48
CA LYS A 48 5.51 6.70 4.16
C LYS A 48 5.87 6.08 2.81
N LEU A 49 5.34 4.90 2.51
CA LEU A 49 5.57 4.22 1.23
C LEU A 49 4.96 4.99 0.06
N LYS A 50 3.75 5.54 0.24
CA LYS A 50 3.12 6.39 -0.76
C LYS A 50 3.96 7.63 -1.07
N GLU A 51 4.38 8.36 -0.05
CA GLU A 51 5.20 9.57 -0.21
C GLU A 51 6.54 9.24 -0.88
N ALA A 52 7.22 8.19 -0.41
CA ALA A 52 8.50 7.76 -0.96
C ALA A 52 8.39 7.28 -2.42
N PHE A 53 7.34 6.52 -2.76
CA PHE A 53 7.11 6.06 -4.12
C PHE A 53 6.81 7.23 -5.05
N HIS A 54 5.97 8.17 -4.63
CA HIS A 54 5.63 9.35 -5.44
C HIS A 54 6.86 10.19 -5.75
N GLN A 55 7.71 10.44 -4.75
CA GLN A 55 8.97 11.15 -4.96
C GLN A 55 9.88 10.39 -5.92
N TYR A 56 10.05 9.07 -5.71
CA TYR A 56 10.88 8.24 -6.57
C TYR A 56 10.41 8.27 -8.03
N ALA A 57 9.10 8.14 -8.29
CA ALA A 57 8.53 8.16 -9.63
C ALA A 57 8.70 9.51 -10.35
N MET A 58 8.75 10.62 -9.60
CA MET A 58 9.02 11.96 -10.16
C MET A 58 10.49 12.19 -10.50
N GLU A 59 11.40 11.56 -9.76
CA GLU A 59 12.85 11.72 -9.95
C GLU A 59 13.45 10.68 -10.91
N ASN A 60 12.76 9.56 -11.14
CA ASN A 60 13.29 8.42 -11.86
C ASN A 60 12.41 8.06 -13.06
N GLY A 61 12.98 8.11 -14.26
CA GLY A 61 12.33 7.69 -15.49
C GLY A 61 13.32 7.66 -16.64
N THR A 62 13.00 6.90 -17.68
CA THR A 62 13.77 6.93 -18.93
C THR A 62 13.48 8.25 -19.64
N PRO A 63 14.49 9.10 -19.91
CA PRO A 63 14.27 10.36 -20.62
C PRO A 63 13.64 10.12 -21.99
N ILE A 64 12.58 10.87 -22.27
CA ILE A 64 11.94 10.91 -23.59
C ILE A 64 12.34 12.24 -24.21
N TYR A 65 13.19 12.20 -25.23
CA TYR A 65 13.73 13.35 -25.93
C TYR A 65 12.75 13.94 -26.95
#